data_AF-A0A9D4DBI8-F1
#
_entry.id   AF-A0A9D4DBI8-F1
#
_cell.length_a   1.000
_cell.length_b   1.000
_cell.length_c   1.000
_cell.angle_alpha   90.00
_cell.angle_beta   90.00
_cell.angle_gamma   90.00
#
_symmetry.space_group_name_H-M   'P 1'
#
loop_
_entity.id
_entity.type
_entity.pdbx_description
1 polymer ?
#
loop_
_entity_poly.entity_id
_entity_poly.type
_entity_poly.pdbx_seq_one_letter_code
_entity_poly.pdbx_strand_id
1 'polypeptide(L)'
;MYAYSNDHDYFSTSHEQNFLNLNKITKITSKECKCIEEQTRGQNTNDRWHEERGKRIQSSNYHRICAATEKTSLVGLASTIVQGQVVRQNEAMRHGCKYEKNCDKHL
;
A
#
# COMPACT_ATOMS: atom_id res chain seq x y z
N MET A 1 -17.71 37.95 -14.78
CA MET A 1 -17.64 38.02 -13.30
C MET A 1 -18.00 36.63 -12.79
N TYR A 2 -17.00 35.77 -12.53
CA TYR A 2 -17.18 34.32 -12.32
C TYR A 2 -16.40 33.85 -11.09
N ALA A 3 -16.65 34.51 -9.96
CA ALA A 3 -16.03 34.18 -8.68
C ALA A 3 -17.05 34.45 -7.57
N TYR A 4 -17.99 33.53 -7.36
CA TYR A 4 -18.87 33.59 -6.18
C TYR A 4 -19.48 32.23 -5.76
N SER A 5 -19.37 31.17 -6.56
CA SER A 5 -20.19 29.97 -6.35
C SER A 5 -19.62 28.90 -5.41
N ASN A 6 -18.38 29.02 -4.93
CA ASN A 6 -17.70 27.94 -4.18
C ASN A 6 -17.26 28.32 -2.76
N ASP A 7 -17.72 29.44 -2.20
CA ASP A 7 -17.13 30.00 -0.98
C ASP A 7 -17.62 29.35 0.33
N HIS A 8 -18.56 28.38 0.29
CA HIS A 8 -19.28 27.93 1.50
C HIS A 8 -19.44 26.41 1.65
N ASP A 9 -18.54 25.60 1.09
CA ASP A 9 -18.62 24.14 1.22
C ASP A 9 -17.71 23.55 2.32
N TYR A 10 -17.23 24.38 3.24
CA TYR A 10 -16.33 24.00 4.35
C TYR A 10 -16.94 23.00 5.36
N PHE A 11 -18.26 22.78 5.32
CA PHE A 11 -18.99 21.85 6.18
C PHE A 11 -19.63 20.66 5.44
N SER A 12 -19.53 20.59 4.11
CA SER A 12 -20.17 19.52 3.33
C SER A 12 -19.46 18.18 3.45
N THR A 13 -18.15 18.22 3.74
CA THR A 13 -17.30 17.06 3.95
C THR A 13 -16.53 17.21 5.26
N SER A 14 -16.58 16.16 6.10
CA SER A 14 -15.73 16.10 7.29
C SER A 14 -14.26 16.23 6.89
N HIS A 15 -13.46 16.90 7.73
CA HIS A 15 -12.01 17.01 7.55
C HIS A 15 -11.35 15.63 7.38
N GLU A 16 -11.88 14.62 8.06
CA GLU A 16 -11.46 13.23 7.94
C GLU A 16 -11.72 12.69 6.53
N GLN A 17 -12.90 12.95 5.98
CA GLN A 17 -13.29 12.55 4.63
C GLN A 17 -12.36 13.19 3.58
N ASN A 18 -12.04 14.46 3.77
CA ASN A 18 -11.13 15.20 2.90
C ASN A 18 -9.71 14.63 2.96
N PHE A 19 -9.22 14.32 4.16
CA PHE A 19 -7.93 13.64 4.32
C PHE A 19 -7.90 12.27 3.61
N LEU A 20 -8.94 11.45 3.80
CA LEU A 20 -9.05 10.13 3.18
C LEU A 20 -9.10 10.21 1.64
N ASN A 21 -9.82 11.19 1.11
CA ASN A 21 -9.94 11.43 -0.33
C ASN A 21 -8.63 11.95 -0.93
N LEU A 22 -7.97 12.92 -0.28
CA LEU A 22 -6.68 13.47 -0.71
C LEU A 22 -5.59 12.39 -0.77
N ASN A 23 -5.54 11.53 0.24
CA ASN A 23 -4.58 10.43 0.31
C ASN A 23 -5.02 9.19 -0.48
N LYS A 24 -6.19 9.23 -1.13
CA LYS A 24 -6.74 8.13 -1.93
C LYS A 24 -6.79 6.80 -1.16
N ILE A 25 -7.23 6.87 0.10
CA ILE A 25 -7.28 5.73 1.02
C ILE A 25 -8.56 4.92 0.80
N THR A 26 -9.69 5.60 0.61
CA THR A 26 -11.03 4.98 0.51
C THR A 26 -11.37 4.47 -0.88
N LYS A 27 -10.96 5.18 -1.94
CA LYS A 27 -11.29 4.82 -3.32
C LYS A 27 -10.15 5.18 -4.27
N ILE A 28 -9.83 4.25 -5.17
CA ILE A 28 -8.87 4.45 -6.26
C ILE A 28 -9.53 3.94 -7.52
N THR A 29 -9.51 4.75 -8.58
CA THR A 29 -10.04 4.35 -9.88
C THR A 29 -9.04 3.48 -10.63
N SER A 30 -9.51 2.66 -11.58
CA SER A 30 -8.62 1.79 -12.37
C SER A 30 -7.54 2.55 -13.14
N LYS A 31 -7.82 3.79 -13.56
CA LYS A 31 -6.84 4.67 -14.22
C LYS A 31 -5.72 5.07 -13.25
N GLU A 32 -6.09 5.39 -12.01
CA GLU A 32 -5.12 5.72 -10.97
C GLU A 32 -4.32 4.51 -10.52
N CYS A 33 -4.93 3.31 -10.45
CA CYS A 33 -4.19 2.07 -10.20
C CYS A 33 -3.07 1.87 -11.23
N LYS A 34 -3.37 2.08 -12.52
CA LYS A 34 -2.35 1.99 -13.59
C LYS A 34 -1.25 3.04 -13.42
N CYS A 35 -1.63 4.28 -13.11
CA CYS A 35 -0.68 5.35 -12.89
C CYS A 35 0.25 5.07 -11.69
N ILE A 36 -0.30 4.56 -10.58
CA ILE A 36 0.47 4.14 -9.40
C ILE A 36 1.39 2.97 -9.76
N GLU A 37 0.92 1.97 -10.51
CA GLU A 37 1.76 0.86 -10.98
C GLU A 37 2.96 1.39 -11.77
N GLU A 38 2.73 2.22 -12.79
CA GLU A 38 3.77 2.82 -13.62
C GLU A 38 4.78 3.62 -12.78
N GLN A 39 4.29 4.44 -11.85
CA GLN A 39 5.11 5.30 -10.99
C GLN A 39 5.89 4.53 -9.92
N THR A 40 5.46 3.31 -9.59
CA THR A 40 6.08 2.48 -8.55
C THR A 40 6.84 1.28 -9.12
N ARG A 41 7.03 1.23 -10.44
CA ARG A 41 7.97 0.30 -11.10
C ARG A 41 9.37 0.45 -10.50
N GLY A 42 10.07 -0.68 -10.40
CA GLY A 42 11.31 -0.80 -9.61
C GLY A 42 11.08 -1.25 -8.16
N GLN A 43 9.83 -1.23 -7.68
CA GLN A 43 9.44 -1.80 -6.39
C GLN A 43 10.33 -1.33 -5.24
N ASN A 44 11.13 -2.22 -4.64
CA ASN A 44 11.97 -1.93 -3.48
C ASN A 44 13.00 -0.82 -3.72
N THR A 45 13.43 -0.59 -4.96
CA THR A 45 14.38 0.49 -5.29
C THR A 45 13.72 1.84 -5.52
N ASN A 46 12.39 1.92 -5.37
CA ASN A 46 11.60 3.12 -5.61
C ASN A 46 10.96 3.58 -4.30
N ASP A 47 11.33 4.75 -3.80
CA ASP A 47 10.81 5.27 -2.52
C ASP A 47 9.28 5.44 -2.55
N ARG A 48 8.72 5.78 -3.71
CA ARG A 48 7.27 5.92 -3.91
C ARG A 48 6.52 4.59 -3.73
N TRP A 49 7.17 3.47 -4.03
CA TRP A 49 6.60 2.14 -3.74
C TRP A 49 6.42 1.93 -2.24
N HIS A 50 7.38 2.37 -1.42
CA HIS A 50 7.27 2.29 0.05
C HIS A 50 6.16 3.21 0.58
N GLU A 51 6.07 4.44 0.07
CA GLU A 51 5.00 5.39 0.45
C GLU A 51 3.60 4.84 0.13
N GLU A 52 3.38 4.31 -1.08
CA GLU A 52 2.08 3.77 -1.49
C GLU A 52 1.72 2.50 -0.71
N ARG A 53 2.73 1.73 -0.28
CA ARG A 53 2.56 0.54 0.55
C ARG A 53 2.25 0.84 2.01
N GLY A 54 2.72 1.96 2.56
CA GLY A 54 2.36 2.39 3.91
C GLY A 54 0.89 2.81 4.06
N LYS A 55 0.25 3.19 2.95
CA LYS A 55 -1.16 3.61 2.93
C LYS A 55 -2.15 2.43 2.92
N ARG A 56 -1.69 1.19 2.65
CA ARG A 56 -2.57 0.05 2.29
C ARG A 56 -2.13 -1.28 2.87
N ILE A 57 -3.10 -2.16 3.09
CA ILE A 57 -2.83 -3.55 3.47
C ILE A 57 -2.30 -4.31 2.25
N GLN A 58 -1.20 -5.04 2.45
CA GLN A 58 -0.53 -5.81 1.41
C GLN A 58 -1.03 -7.26 1.42
N SER A 59 -1.13 -7.87 0.23
CA SER A 59 -1.55 -9.27 0.07
C SER A 59 -0.70 -10.24 0.88
N SER A 60 0.62 -10.04 0.92
CA SER A 60 1.57 -10.84 1.69
C SER A 60 1.31 -10.84 3.20
N ASN A 61 0.66 -9.79 3.72
CA ASN A 61 0.35 -9.63 5.14
C ASN A 61 -1.11 -9.95 5.46
N TYR A 62 -1.99 -10.03 4.45
CA TYR A 62 -3.43 -10.21 4.66
C TYR A 62 -3.76 -11.48 5.45
N HIS A 63 -3.08 -12.59 5.15
CA HIS A 63 -3.28 -13.84 5.90
C HIS A 63 -2.96 -13.69 7.39
N ARG A 64 -1.94 -12.89 7.76
CA ARG A 64 -1.57 -12.65 9.16
C ARG A 64 -2.68 -11.93 9.94
N ILE A 65 -3.47 -11.12 9.26
CA ILE A 65 -4.63 -10.44 9.83
C ILE A 65 -5.77 -11.44 10.03
N CYS A 66 -6.07 -12.25 9.01
CA CYS A 66 -7.14 -13.25 9.09
C CYS A 66 -6.87 -14.35 10.12
N ALA A 67 -5.61 -14.73 10.29
CA ALA A 67 -5.18 -15.76 11.24
C ALA A 67 -4.88 -15.22 12.65
N ALA A 68 -5.09 -13.92 12.90
CA ALA A 68 -4.86 -13.34 14.22
C ALA A 68 -5.84 -13.95 15.24
N THR A 69 -5.32 -14.34 16.39
CA THR A 69 -6.10 -14.91 17.51
C THR A 69 -6.00 -13.99 18.72
N GLU A 70 -6.73 -14.29 19.80
CA GLU A 70 -6.65 -13.55 21.06
C GLU A 70 -5.24 -13.50 21.67
N LYS A 71 -4.37 -14.48 21.31
CA LYS A 71 -2.96 -14.52 21.72
C LYS A 71 -2.07 -13.60 20.88
N THR A 72 -2.56 -13.12 19.74
CA THR A 72 -1.80 -12.27 18.83
C THR A 72 -1.86 -10.82 19.30
N SER A 73 -0.71 -10.18 19.52
CA SER A 73 -0.67 -8.75 19.79
C SER A 73 -1.07 -7.97 18.54
N LEU A 74 -2.31 -7.47 18.52
CA LEU A 74 -2.85 -6.69 17.41
C LEU A 74 -2.06 -5.39 17.19
N VAL A 75 -1.59 -4.77 18.27
CA VAL A 75 -0.77 -3.55 18.22
C VAL A 75 0.58 -3.83 17.54
N GLY A 76 1.24 -4.95 17.89
CA GLY A 76 2.49 -5.36 17.27
C GLY A 76 2.32 -5.79 15.80
N LEU A 77 1.17 -6.39 15.47
CA LEU A 77 0.84 -6.72 14.09
C LEU A 77 0.62 -5.44 13.25
N ALA A 78 -0.11 -4.48 13.78
CA ALA A 78 -0.36 -3.20 13.13
C ALA A 78 0.94 -2.42 12.88
N SER A 79 1.82 -2.32 13.88
CA SER A 79 3.13 -1.66 13.72
C SER A 79 3.97 -2.33 12.64
N THR A 80 3.99 -3.67 12.60
CA THR A 80 4.70 -4.44 11.58
C THR A 80 4.17 -4.21 10.17
N ILE A 81 2.85 -4.09 10.02
CA ILE A 81 2.21 -3.85 8.71
C ILE A 81 2.54 -2.43 8.22
N VAL A 82 2.51 -1.43 9.11
CA VAL A 82 2.74 -0.02 8.76
C VAL A 82 4.22 0.27 8.49
N GLN A 83 5.11 -0.19 9.37
CA GLN A 83 6.55 0.10 9.26
C GLN A 83 7.26 -0.82 8.26
N GLY A 84 6.61 -1.93 7.88
CA GLY A 84 7.26 -3.02 7.17
C GLY A 84 8.22 -3.80 8.08
N GLN A 85 8.64 -4.96 7.59
CA GLN A 85 9.61 -5.81 8.30
C GLN A 85 10.92 -5.81 7.52
N VAL A 86 12.01 -5.43 8.19
CA VAL A 86 13.36 -5.63 7.64
C VAL A 86 13.68 -7.11 7.68
N VAL A 87 13.43 -7.80 6.57
CA VAL A 87 13.73 -9.22 6.43
C VAL A 87 15.18 -9.38 5.99
N ARG A 88 15.99 -10.05 6.80
CA ARG A 88 17.32 -10.50 6.36
C ARG A 88 17.13 -11.64 5.37
N GLN A 89 17.68 -11.49 4.17
CA GLN A 89 17.62 -12.53 3.17
C GLN A 89 18.33 -13.79 3.67
N ASN A 90 17.63 -14.92 3.59
CA ASN A 90 18.22 -16.23 3.82
C ASN A 90 18.56 -16.91 2.48
N GLU A 91 19.26 -18.05 2.55
CA GLU A 91 19.68 -18.82 1.37
C GLU A 91 18.50 -19.21 0.46
N ALA A 92 17.37 -19.61 1.04
CA ALA A 92 16.18 -19.99 0.30
C ALA A 92 15.56 -18.81 -0.47
N MET A 93 15.49 -17.63 0.17
CA MET A 93 15.02 -16.39 -0.47
C MET A 93 15.93 -15.99 -1.63
N ARG A 94 17.26 -16.08 -1.43
CA ARG A 94 18.24 -15.78 -2.48
C ARG A 94 18.11 -16.73 -3.67
N HIS A 95 17.90 -18.01 -3.40
CA HIS A 95 17.60 -18.99 -4.44
C HIS A 95 16.33 -18.62 -5.21
N GLY A 96 15.23 -18.31 -4.52
CA GLY A 96 13.98 -17.87 -5.13
C GLY A 96 14.17 -16.67 -6.07
N CYS A 97 14.78 -15.58 -5.57
CA CYS A 97 15.03 -14.38 -6.39
C CYS A 97 15.94 -14.66 -7.61
N LYS A 98 16.88 -15.62 -7.51
CA LYS A 98 17.77 -15.97 -8.61
C LYS A 98 17.03 -16.67 -9.77
N TYR A 99 16.07 -17.54 -9.44
CA TYR A 99 15.38 -18.37 -10.44
C TYR A 99 14.01 -17.85 -10.85
N GLU A 100 13.47 -16.84 -10.17
CA GLU A 100 12.19 -16.20 -10.51
C GLU A 100 12.12 -15.82 -12.00
N LYS A 101 13.15 -15.13 -12.52
CA LYS A 101 13.25 -14.75 -13.95
C LYS A 101 13.34 -15.91 -14.93
N ASN A 102 13.71 -17.10 -14.47
CA ASN A 102 13.84 -18.29 -15.32
C ASN A 102 12.58 -19.15 -15.33
N CYS A 103 11.73 -19.06 -14.30
CA CYS A 103 10.42 -19.73 -14.30
C CYS A 103 9.50 -19.20 -15.41
N ASP A 104 9.53 -17.89 -15.70
CA ASP A 104 8.70 -17.27 -16.74
C ASP A 104 8.98 -17.78 -18.16
N LYS A 105 10.12 -18.46 -18.38
CA LYS A 105 10.50 -19.01 -19.69
C LYS A 105 9.91 -20.40 -19.96
N HIS A 106 9.29 -21.02 -18.94
CA HIS A 106 8.74 -22.36 -19.01
C HIS A 106 7.20 -22.40 -18.88
N LEU A 107 6.56 -21.22 -18.91
CA LEU A 107 5.12 -20.99 -18.98
C LEU A 107 4.75 -20.50 -20.38
#